data_AF-A0A7J4NT04-F1
#
_entry.id   AF-A0A7J4NT04-F1
#
_cell.length_a   1.000
_cell.length_b   1.000
_cell.length_c   1.000
_cell.angle_alpha   90.00
_cell.angle_beta   90.00
_cell.angle_gamma   90.00
#
_symmetry.space_group_name_H-M   'P 1'
#
loop_
_entity.id
_entity.type
_entity.pdbx_description
1 polymer ?
#
loop_
_entity_poly.entity_id
_entity_poly.type
_entity_poly.pdbx_seq_one_letter_code
_entity_poly.pdbx_strand_id
1 'polypeptide(L)'
;KIFMGSSTGDLLVHEQEHLENIFANTGGIIATHAEDENRLQNRIPQFEHRTDIAAHAECRDVECALLATKRASALAKDYDHRLHIVHLTSGSEANWLASNKGELITTEVCTQHLTFDQDDVEKLGVRALMNPPIRYTEDRDTLWKRLKDGTIDCVVTDHAPHTLQAKSIGYPKAPAGMPGVETSLPLMLTHAMDGKCSVSDVVRWMCAGPAKVYGMENKGSLIEGYDGDLT
;
A
#
# COMPACT_ATOMS: atom_id res chain seq x y z
N LYS A 1 -1.69 14.02 0.09
CA LYS A 1 -2.21 12.67 -0.20
C LYS A 1 -3.33 12.80 -1.22
N ILE A 2 -3.34 11.96 -2.25
CA ILE A 2 -4.43 11.86 -3.23
C ILE A 2 -4.97 10.43 -3.31
N PHE A 3 -6.22 10.27 -3.71
CA PHE A 3 -6.85 8.98 -3.99
C PHE A 3 -7.23 8.94 -5.47
N MET A 4 -6.51 8.14 -6.26
CA MET A 4 -6.75 8.02 -7.70
C MET A 4 -7.92 7.09 -8.04
N GLY A 5 -8.38 6.34 -7.05
CA GLY A 5 -9.56 5.47 -7.11
C GLY A 5 -9.96 5.04 -5.71
N SER A 6 -11.02 4.23 -5.62
CA SER A 6 -11.49 3.62 -4.37
C SER A 6 -11.91 4.57 -3.24
N SER A 7 -12.21 5.83 -3.55
CA SER A 7 -12.45 6.81 -2.49
C SER A 7 -13.91 6.88 -2.07
N THR A 8 -14.15 7.24 -0.82
CA THR A 8 -15.48 7.55 -0.30
C THR A 8 -15.69 9.06 -0.33
N GLY A 9 -16.85 9.51 -0.82
CA GLY A 9 -17.19 10.93 -0.89
C GLY A 9 -16.31 11.74 -1.85
N ASP A 10 -15.97 12.96 -1.47
CA ASP A 10 -15.32 13.97 -2.33
C ASP A 10 -13.78 13.85 -2.40
N LEU A 11 -13.23 12.70 -2.00
CA LEU A 11 -11.78 12.46 -1.90
C LEU A 11 -11.15 11.94 -3.20
N LEU A 12 -11.96 11.56 -4.18
CA LEU A 12 -11.53 10.99 -5.46
C LEU A 12 -10.91 12.06 -6.38
N VAL A 13 -9.68 11.83 -6.81
CA VAL A 13 -8.99 12.66 -7.80
C VAL A 13 -8.46 11.76 -8.91
N HIS A 14 -9.29 11.54 -9.94
CA HIS A 14 -8.99 10.63 -11.04
C HIS A 14 -8.95 11.31 -12.42
N GLU A 15 -9.50 12.52 -12.54
CA GLU A 15 -9.47 13.30 -13.78
C GLU A 15 -8.05 13.78 -14.10
N GLN A 16 -7.68 13.69 -15.38
CA GLN A 16 -6.30 13.97 -15.82
C GLN A 16 -5.89 15.41 -15.52
N GLU A 17 -6.75 16.37 -15.84
CA GLU A 17 -6.48 17.80 -15.62
C GLU A 17 -6.22 18.10 -14.14
N HIS A 18 -6.99 17.50 -13.23
CA HIS A 18 -6.81 17.71 -11.79
C HIS A 18 -5.50 17.11 -11.28
N LEU A 19 -5.14 15.93 -11.76
CA LEU A 19 -3.86 15.29 -11.41
C LEU A 19 -2.68 16.12 -11.95
N GLU A 20 -2.72 16.54 -13.20
CA GLU A 20 -1.70 17.42 -13.79
C GLU A 20 -1.55 18.72 -13.00
N ASN A 21 -2.67 19.36 -12.65
CA ASN A 21 -2.65 20.58 -11.86
C ASN A 21 -2.01 20.39 -10.48
N ILE A 22 -2.29 19.27 -9.80
CA ILE A 22 -1.68 18.95 -8.50
C ILE A 22 -0.18 18.72 -8.64
N PHE A 23 0.24 17.90 -9.60
CA PHE A 23 1.67 17.59 -9.81
C PHE A 23 2.47 18.83 -10.25
N ALA A 24 1.87 19.72 -11.05
CA ALA A 24 2.52 20.94 -11.53
C ALA A 24 2.63 22.04 -10.47
N ASN A 25 1.64 22.16 -9.57
CA ASN A 25 1.48 23.36 -8.74
C ASN A 25 1.60 23.13 -7.23
N THR A 26 1.93 21.92 -6.79
CA THR A 26 2.20 21.63 -5.38
C THR A 26 3.68 21.40 -5.12
N GLY A 27 4.08 21.38 -3.85
CA GLY A 27 5.43 21.02 -3.40
C GLY A 27 5.38 19.89 -2.38
N GLY A 28 6.56 19.38 -1.99
CA GLY A 28 6.65 18.26 -1.05
C GLY A 28 6.50 16.91 -1.73
N ILE A 29 5.98 15.92 -0.99
CA ILE A 29 5.76 14.55 -1.50
C ILE A 29 4.28 14.30 -1.73
N ILE A 30 3.93 13.84 -2.93
CA ILE A 30 2.57 13.36 -3.21
C ILE A 30 2.49 11.88 -2.84
N ALA A 31 1.88 11.58 -1.70
CA ALA A 31 1.45 10.23 -1.38
C ALA A 31 0.17 9.90 -2.17
N THR A 32 0.11 8.76 -2.88
CA THR A 32 -1.05 8.36 -3.69
C THR A 32 -1.55 6.96 -3.36
N HIS A 33 -2.87 6.85 -3.11
CA HIS A 33 -3.57 5.57 -3.22
C HIS A 33 -3.84 5.31 -4.70
N ALA A 34 -3.18 4.30 -5.26
CA ALA A 34 -3.14 4.03 -6.70
C ALA A 34 -4.01 2.83 -7.08
N GLU A 35 -5.31 3.07 -7.29
CA GLU A 35 -6.21 2.17 -8.00
C GLU A 35 -6.86 2.97 -9.14
N ASP A 36 -6.94 2.42 -10.36
CA ASP A 36 -7.49 3.13 -11.51
C ASP A 36 -9.02 3.12 -11.48
N GLU A 37 -9.62 4.30 -11.31
CA GLU A 37 -11.07 4.45 -11.17
C GLU A 37 -11.84 3.94 -12.39
N ASN A 38 -11.35 4.17 -13.61
CA ASN A 38 -12.03 3.70 -14.82
C ASN A 38 -12.04 2.17 -14.90
N ARG A 39 -10.91 1.52 -14.59
CA ARG A 39 -10.84 0.06 -14.48
C ARG A 39 -11.81 -0.44 -13.42
N LEU A 40 -11.84 0.19 -12.25
CA LEU A 40 -12.71 -0.20 -11.15
C LEU A 40 -14.20 -0.09 -11.52
N GLN A 41 -14.63 1.03 -12.09
CA GLN A 41 -16.05 1.25 -12.47
C GLN A 41 -16.49 0.31 -13.60
N ASN A 42 -15.60 -0.08 -14.51
CA ASN A 42 -15.90 -1.09 -15.52
C ASN A 42 -16.03 -2.51 -14.94
N ARG A 43 -15.35 -2.77 -13.82
CA ARG A 43 -15.30 -4.08 -13.16
C ARG A 43 -16.48 -4.28 -12.22
N ILE A 44 -16.84 -3.30 -11.40
CA ILE A 44 -17.86 -3.40 -10.35
C ILE A 44 -19.16 -4.06 -10.84
N PRO A 45 -19.78 -3.65 -11.97
CA PRO A 45 -21.03 -4.25 -12.46
C PRO A 45 -20.93 -5.76 -12.74
N GLN A 46 -19.73 -6.23 -13.12
CA GLN A 46 -19.48 -7.64 -13.41
C GLN A 46 -19.46 -8.50 -12.14
N PHE A 47 -19.34 -7.90 -10.95
CA PHE A 47 -19.20 -8.58 -9.66
C PHE A 47 -20.39 -8.34 -8.71
N GLU A 48 -21.39 -7.55 -9.11
CA GLU A 48 -22.58 -7.24 -8.27
C GLU A 48 -23.35 -8.49 -7.80
N HIS A 49 -23.25 -9.58 -8.56
CA HIS A 49 -23.90 -10.85 -8.24
C HIS A 49 -23.15 -11.67 -7.18
N ARG A 50 -21.94 -11.24 -6.76
CA ARG A 50 -21.09 -11.93 -5.78
C ARG A 50 -21.09 -11.20 -4.45
N THR A 51 -21.21 -11.96 -3.37
CA THR A 51 -21.18 -11.44 -1.98
C THR A 51 -20.11 -12.09 -1.11
N ASP A 52 -19.35 -13.04 -1.65
CA ASP A 52 -18.21 -13.64 -0.98
C ASP A 52 -16.99 -12.71 -1.01
N ILE A 53 -16.07 -12.90 -0.07
CA ILE A 53 -14.92 -12.01 0.09
C ILE A 53 -13.89 -12.15 -1.04
N ALA A 54 -13.81 -13.31 -1.71
CA ALA A 54 -12.85 -13.53 -2.79
C ALA A 54 -13.14 -12.61 -3.99
N ALA A 55 -14.42 -12.32 -4.22
CA ALA A 55 -14.86 -11.35 -5.23
C ALA A 55 -14.26 -9.95 -5.04
N HIS A 56 -13.80 -9.58 -3.84
CA HIS A 56 -13.16 -8.27 -3.61
C HIS A 56 -11.81 -8.16 -4.33
N ALA A 57 -10.92 -9.14 -4.14
CA ALA A 57 -9.61 -9.17 -4.81
C ALA A 57 -9.75 -9.40 -6.32
N GLU A 58 -10.74 -10.22 -6.72
CA GLU A 58 -11.09 -10.38 -8.12
C GLU A 58 -11.52 -9.03 -8.70
N CYS A 59 -12.57 -8.39 -8.16
CA CYS A 59 -13.13 -7.10 -8.61
C CYS A 59 -12.07 -6.00 -8.74
N ARG A 60 -11.18 -5.91 -7.75
CA ARG A 60 -10.10 -4.90 -7.67
C ARG A 60 -8.78 -5.50 -8.14
N ASP A 61 -8.77 -5.93 -9.39
CA ASP A 61 -7.67 -6.72 -9.94
C ASP A 61 -6.30 -6.01 -9.94
N VAL A 62 -5.27 -6.78 -10.24
CA VAL A 62 -3.88 -6.29 -10.32
C VAL A 62 -3.72 -5.21 -11.39
N GLU A 63 -4.49 -5.29 -12.47
CA GLU A 63 -4.46 -4.30 -13.55
C GLU A 63 -4.94 -2.93 -13.07
N CYS A 64 -5.99 -2.87 -12.23
CA CYS A 64 -6.47 -1.65 -11.60
C CYS A 64 -5.35 -0.89 -10.87
N ALA A 65 -4.59 -1.58 -10.03
CA ALA A 65 -3.50 -0.98 -9.27
C ALA A 65 -2.30 -0.60 -10.18
N LEU A 66 -1.93 -1.49 -11.11
CA LEU A 66 -0.82 -1.25 -12.04
C LEU A 66 -1.05 -0.05 -12.97
N LEU A 67 -2.26 0.15 -13.47
CA LEU A 67 -2.60 1.29 -14.34
C LEU A 67 -2.43 2.62 -13.58
N ALA A 68 -2.96 2.72 -12.37
CA ALA A 68 -2.80 3.91 -11.54
C ALA A 68 -1.34 4.15 -11.13
N THR A 69 -0.61 3.10 -10.74
CA THR A 69 0.83 3.16 -10.44
C THR A 69 1.63 3.72 -11.63
N LYS A 70 1.38 3.22 -12.84
CA LYS A 70 2.03 3.72 -14.07
C LYS A 70 1.69 5.18 -14.35
N ARG A 71 0.40 5.55 -14.22
CA ARG A 71 -0.09 6.90 -14.48
C ARG A 71 0.51 7.91 -13.49
N ALA A 72 0.47 7.61 -12.19
CA ALA A 72 1.09 8.44 -11.16
C ALA A 72 2.60 8.60 -11.40
N SER A 73 3.29 7.51 -11.74
CA SER A 73 4.73 7.53 -12.01
C SER A 73 5.09 8.34 -13.26
N ALA A 74 4.23 8.36 -14.28
CA ALA A 74 4.42 9.19 -15.46
C ALA A 74 4.30 10.67 -15.09
N LEU A 75 3.21 11.05 -14.40
CA LEU A 75 3.01 12.42 -13.91
C LEU A 75 4.17 12.90 -13.03
N ALA A 76 4.67 12.05 -12.12
CA ALA A 76 5.83 12.37 -11.30
C ALA A 76 7.06 12.73 -12.13
N LYS A 77 7.30 12.01 -13.24
CA LYS A 77 8.43 12.26 -14.13
C LYS A 77 8.21 13.49 -15.01
N ASP A 78 7.01 13.65 -15.56
CA ASP A 78 6.68 14.76 -16.47
C ASP A 78 6.75 16.12 -15.76
N TYR A 79 6.42 16.16 -14.47
CA TYR A 79 6.42 17.37 -13.65
C TYR A 79 7.60 17.47 -12.66
N ASP A 80 8.59 16.57 -12.74
CA ASP A 80 9.74 16.50 -11.82
C ASP A 80 9.33 16.56 -10.34
N HIS A 81 8.32 15.79 -9.97
CA HIS A 81 7.66 15.86 -8.67
C HIS A 81 7.85 14.59 -7.84
N ARG A 82 8.08 14.73 -6.54
CA ARG A 82 8.29 13.59 -5.64
C ARG A 82 6.99 12.83 -5.42
N LEU A 83 7.02 11.52 -5.66
CA LEU A 83 5.88 10.63 -5.52
C LEU A 83 6.15 9.55 -4.47
N HIS A 84 5.13 9.23 -3.68
CA HIS A 84 5.11 8.07 -2.82
C HIS A 84 3.87 7.22 -3.10
N ILE A 85 4.05 6.02 -3.64
CA ILE A 85 2.96 5.07 -3.87
C ILE A 85 2.72 4.30 -2.58
N VAL A 86 1.57 4.54 -1.97
CA VAL A 86 1.23 3.91 -0.69
C VAL A 86 0.76 2.47 -0.88
N HIS A 87 0.92 1.65 0.17
CA HIS A 87 0.36 0.30 0.33
C HIS A 87 0.33 -0.57 -0.95
N LEU A 88 1.49 -0.84 -1.56
CA LEU A 88 1.60 -1.77 -2.70
C LEU A 88 1.04 -3.15 -2.35
N THR A 89 0.31 -3.74 -3.29
CA THR A 89 -0.36 -5.04 -3.06
C THR A 89 -0.03 -6.10 -4.10
N SER A 90 0.41 -5.71 -5.31
CA SER A 90 0.68 -6.65 -6.38
C SER A 90 2.16 -6.82 -6.70
N GLY A 91 2.53 -8.05 -7.07
CA GLY A 91 3.84 -8.36 -7.62
C GLY A 91 4.08 -7.70 -8.97
N SER A 92 3.02 -7.45 -9.75
CA SER A 92 3.13 -6.77 -11.05
C SER A 92 3.55 -5.31 -10.91
N GLU A 93 2.96 -4.57 -9.97
CA GLU A 93 3.39 -3.21 -9.64
C GLU A 93 4.81 -3.18 -9.11
N ALA A 94 5.12 -4.06 -8.16
CA ALA A 94 6.44 -4.12 -7.54
C ALA A 94 7.54 -4.46 -8.57
N ASN A 95 7.28 -5.40 -9.48
CA ASN A 95 8.19 -5.73 -10.58
C ASN A 95 8.34 -4.59 -11.59
N TRP A 96 7.25 -3.90 -11.90
CA TRP A 96 7.31 -2.75 -12.81
C TRP A 96 8.12 -1.61 -12.20
N LEU A 97 7.90 -1.28 -10.92
CA LEU A 97 8.65 -0.25 -10.20
C LEU A 97 10.14 -0.58 -10.09
N ALA A 98 10.51 -1.85 -9.90
CA ALA A 98 11.93 -2.25 -9.87
C ALA A 98 12.73 -1.80 -11.12
N SER A 99 12.05 -1.60 -12.26
CA SER A 99 12.67 -1.08 -13.49
C SER A 99 12.32 0.37 -13.80
N ASN A 100 11.31 0.96 -13.15
CA ASN A 100 10.72 2.24 -13.56
C ASN A 100 10.63 3.30 -12.45
N LYS A 101 10.99 2.97 -11.21
CA LYS A 101 10.86 3.85 -10.03
C LYS A 101 11.69 5.15 -10.17
N GLY A 102 12.97 5.05 -10.56
CA GLY A 102 13.86 6.22 -10.57
C GLY A 102 14.07 6.80 -9.18
N GLU A 103 14.54 8.05 -9.08
CA GLU A 103 14.88 8.70 -7.80
C GLU A 103 13.71 9.48 -7.18
N LEU A 104 12.76 9.94 -7.99
CA LEU A 104 11.61 10.74 -7.54
C LEU A 104 10.52 9.92 -6.86
N ILE A 105 10.49 8.61 -7.11
CA ILE A 105 9.39 7.74 -6.70
C ILE A 105 9.85 6.85 -5.55
N THR A 106 9.05 6.79 -4.51
CA THR A 106 9.17 5.83 -3.40
C THR A 106 7.89 5.04 -3.25
N THR A 107 7.94 3.94 -2.52
CA THR A 107 6.77 3.11 -2.25
C THR A 107 6.87 2.36 -0.94
N GLU A 108 5.73 2.07 -0.33
CA GLU A 108 5.62 1.28 0.90
C GLU A 108 4.76 0.03 0.69
N VAL A 109 4.88 -0.93 1.60
CA VAL A 109 4.03 -2.12 1.68
C VAL A 109 3.49 -2.27 3.11
N CYS A 110 2.27 -2.75 3.26
CA CYS A 110 1.72 -3.00 4.61
C CYS A 110 2.10 -4.39 5.11
N THR A 111 2.23 -4.54 6.43
CA THR A 111 2.55 -5.85 7.05
C THR A 111 1.52 -6.94 6.72
N GLN A 112 0.26 -6.55 6.51
CA GLN A 112 -0.81 -7.46 6.10
C GLN A 112 -0.54 -8.05 4.70
N HIS A 113 -0.08 -7.25 3.74
CA HIS A 113 0.26 -7.70 2.38
C HIS A 113 1.54 -8.55 2.32
N LEU A 114 2.39 -8.47 3.35
CA LEU A 114 3.55 -9.35 3.52
C LEU A 114 3.22 -10.67 4.24
N THR A 115 2.05 -10.74 4.88
CA THR A 115 1.70 -11.87 5.76
C THR A 115 0.62 -12.73 5.14
N PHE A 116 -0.51 -12.10 4.79
CA PHE A 116 -1.70 -12.79 4.32
C PHE A 116 -1.69 -12.99 2.81
N ASP A 117 -2.37 -14.04 2.37
CA ASP A 117 -2.73 -14.31 0.99
C ASP A 117 -4.20 -14.74 0.88
N GLN A 118 -4.60 -15.29 -0.26
CA GLN A 118 -5.99 -15.67 -0.53
C GLN A 118 -6.53 -16.71 0.47
N ASP A 119 -5.69 -17.61 0.97
CA ASP A 119 -6.12 -18.69 1.88
C ASP A 119 -6.49 -18.09 3.25
N ASP A 120 -5.80 -17.03 3.65
CA ASP A 120 -6.13 -16.29 4.88
C ASP A 120 -7.38 -15.43 4.70
N VAL A 121 -7.58 -14.84 3.52
CA VAL A 121 -8.79 -14.11 3.18
C VAL A 121 -10.01 -15.03 3.24
N GLU A 122 -9.92 -16.26 2.72
CA GLU A 122 -10.99 -17.25 2.81
C GLU A 122 -11.34 -17.57 4.28
N LYS A 123 -10.33 -17.74 5.13
CA LYS A 123 -10.52 -18.05 6.56
C LYS A 123 -11.04 -16.87 7.38
N LEU A 124 -10.52 -15.66 7.14
CA LEU A 124 -10.82 -14.46 7.93
C LEU A 124 -12.10 -13.75 7.44
N GLY A 125 -12.50 -13.98 6.20
CA GLY A 125 -13.67 -13.36 5.59
C GLY A 125 -13.55 -11.84 5.57
N VAL A 126 -14.67 -11.17 5.85
CA VAL A 126 -14.79 -9.69 5.85
C VAL A 126 -13.82 -8.97 6.80
N ARG A 127 -13.20 -9.68 7.76
CA ARG A 127 -12.19 -9.11 8.64
C ARG A 127 -10.89 -8.74 7.91
N ALA A 128 -10.59 -9.39 6.79
CA ALA A 128 -9.45 -9.10 5.92
C ALA A 128 -9.76 -8.04 4.83
N LEU A 129 -11.00 -7.52 4.79
CA LEU A 129 -11.40 -6.52 3.79
C LEU A 129 -10.63 -5.19 4.00
N MET A 130 -9.77 -4.83 3.06
CA MET A 130 -8.99 -3.58 3.01
C MET A 130 -8.71 -3.17 1.56
N ASN A 131 -8.47 -1.88 1.26
CA ASN A 131 -8.18 -1.42 -0.10
C ASN A 131 -6.75 -0.86 -0.19
N PRO A 132 -5.92 -1.30 -1.15
CA PRO A 132 -6.19 -2.36 -2.11
C PRO A 132 -6.20 -3.75 -1.43
N PRO A 133 -6.81 -4.76 -2.07
CA PRO A 133 -7.07 -6.06 -1.45
C PRO A 133 -5.77 -6.81 -1.07
N ILE A 134 -5.88 -7.69 -0.07
CA ILE A 134 -4.94 -8.81 0.06
C ILE A 134 -5.07 -9.67 -1.20
N ARG A 135 -3.93 -9.97 -1.84
CA ARG A 135 -3.88 -10.70 -3.12
C ARG A 135 -3.39 -12.14 -2.92
N TYR A 136 -2.74 -12.70 -3.94
CA TYR A 136 -2.37 -14.10 -3.99
C TYR A 136 -0.95 -14.32 -3.45
N THR A 137 -0.64 -15.57 -3.11
CA THR A 137 0.68 -15.98 -2.60
C THR A 137 1.84 -15.48 -3.48
N GLU A 138 1.70 -15.50 -4.80
CA GLU A 138 2.71 -14.98 -5.74
C GLU A 138 2.99 -13.47 -5.60
N ASP A 139 1.96 -12.68 -5.29
CA ASP A 139 2.09 -11.25 -5.05
C ASP A 139 2.84 -11.02 -3.75
N ARG A 140 2.43 -11.69 -2.65
CA ARG A 140 3.11 -11.63 -1.35
C ARG A 140 4.59 -11.98 -1.47
N ASP A 141 4.92 -13.07 -2.17
CA ASP A 141 6.30 -13.52 -2.34
C ASP A 141 7.11 -12.53 -3.18
N THR A 142 6.50 -11.91 -4.19
CA THR A 142 7.12 -10.85 -4.97
C THR A 142 7.35 -9.59 -4.14
N LEU A 143 6.39 -9.18 -3.31
CA LEU A 143 6.54 -8.03 -2.40
C LEU A 143 7.71 -8.25 -1.44
N TRP A 144 7.86 -9.44 -0.86
CA TRP A 144 9.03 -9.79 -0.04
C TRP A 144 10.34 -9.66 -0.80
N LYS A 145 10.39 -10.16 -2.04
CA LYS A 145 11.58 -10.03 -2.89
C LYS A 145 11.93 -8.55 -3.15
N ARG A 146 10.92 -7.73 -3.46
CA ARG A 146 11.08 -6.30 -3.77
C ARG A 146 11.33 -5.42 -2.54
N LEU A 147 10.97 -5.90 -1.36
CA LEU A 147 11.36 -5.27 -0.10
C LEU A 147 12.84 -5.53 0.21
N LYS A 148 13.33 -6.76 -0.04
CA LYS A 148 14.73 -7.14 0.18
C LYS A 148 15.69 -6.47 -0.80
N ASP A 149 15.31 -6.31 -2.06
CA ASP A 149 16.15 -5.68 -3.08
C ASP A 149 16.15 -4.14 -3.03
N GLY A 150 15.33 -3.54 -2.16
CA GLY A 150 15.24 -2.09 -1.97
C GLY A 150 14.31 -1.37 -2.95
N THR A 151 13.57 -2.10 -3.79
CA THR A 151 12.51 -1.51 -4.62
C THR A 151 11.41 -0.90 -3.75
N ILE A 152 11.01 -1.58 -2.67
CA ILE A 152 10.07 -1.06 -1.67
C ILE A 152 10.86 -0.41 -0.53
N ASP A 153 10.53 0.84 -0.18
CA ASP A 153 11.34 1.68 0.71
C ASP A 153 11.06 1.44 2.19
N CYS A 154 9.81 1.15 2.54
CA CYS A 154 9.41 0.98 3.92
C CYS A 154 8.22 0.03 4.11
N VAL A 155 8.06 -0.41 5.35
CA VAL A 155 6.93 -1.21 5.82
C VAL A 155 6.05 -0.35 6.72
N VAL A 156 4.75 -0.36 6.45
CA VAL A 156 3.73 0.41 7.20
C VAL A 156 2.56 -0.49 7.60
N THR A 157 1.48 0.08 8.13
CA THR A 157 0.34 -0.68 8.65
C THR A 157 -1.00 -0.36 8.01
N ASP A 158 -1.13 0.81 7.39
CA ASP A 158 -2.41 1.36 6.95
C ASP A 158 -3.51 1.18 8.01
N HIS A 159 -3.19 1.53 9.26
CA HIS A 159 -4.07 1.32 10.40
C HIS A 159 -5.41 2.05 10.22
N ALA A 160 -6.45 1.28 9.87
CA ALA A 160 -7.79 1.78 9.55
C ALA A 160 -8.85 0.94 10.29
N PRO A 161 -9.02 1.13 11.61
CA PRO A 161 -9.87 0.28 12.43
C PRO A 161 -11.36 0.52 12.18
N HIS A 162 -12.11 -0.59 12.11
CA HIS A 162 -13.58 -0.59 12.16
C HIS A 162 -14.07 -1.57 13.23
N THR A 163 -15.20 -1.28 13.87
CA THR A 163 -15.80 -2.19 14.83
C THR A 163 -16.25 -3.49 14.16
N LEU A 164 -16.27 -4.58 14.91
CA LEU A 164 -16.81 -5.85 14.43
C LEU A 164 -18.27 -5.72 13.97
N GLN A 165 -19.05 -4.84 14.63
CA GLN A 165 -20.42 -4.51 14.24
C GLN A 165 -20.49 -3.80 12.88
N ALA A 166 -19.58 -2.88 12.59
CA ALA A 166 -19.54 -2.23 11.27
C ALA A 166 -19.17 -3.23 10.16
N LYS A 167 -18.25 -4.17 10.45
CA LYS A 167 -17.84 -5.23 9.51
C LYS A 167 -18.90 -6.32 9.31
N SER A 168 -19.80 -6.54 10.28
CA SER A 168 -20.77 -7.65 10.24
C SER A 168 -21.85 -7.52 9.16
N ILE A 169 -21.97 -6.35 8.52
CA ILE A 169 -22.86 -6.14 7.37
C ILE A 169 -22.42 -6.95 6.12
N GLY A 170 -21.18 -7.46 6.10
CA GLY A 170 -20.67 -8.36 5.06
C GLY A 170 -20.24 -7.65 3.77
N TYR A 171 -19.54 -8.38 2.90
CA TYR A 171 -19.15 -7.88 1.57
C TYR A 171 -20.37 -7.81 0.64
N PRO A 172 -20.52 -6.78 -0.21
CA PRO A 172 -19.61 -5.63 -0.44
C PRO A 172 -19.88 -4.40 0.45
N LYS A 173 -20.80 -4.47 1.42
CA LYS A 173 -21.26 -3.29 2.18
C LYS A 173 -20.38 -2.94 3.39
N ALA A 174 -19.56 -3.87 3.85
CA ALA A 174 -18.69 -3.66 5.00
C ALA A 174 -17.59 -2.64 4.68
N PRO A 175 -17.19 -1.81 5.65
CA PRO A 175 -16.12 -0.85 5.43
C PRO A 175 -14.78 -1.58 5.27
N ALA A 176 -13.93 -1.10 4.38
CA ALA A 176 -12.58 -1.62 4.15
C ALA A 176 -11.58 -0.97 5.12
N GLY A 177 -10.66 -1.77 5.68
CA GLY A 177 -9.65 -1.33 6.64
C GLY A 177 -9.38 -2.36 7.74
N MET A 178 -8.15 -2.39 8.25
CA MET A 178 -7.71 -3.30 9.31
C MET A 178 -6.96 -2.55 10.43
N PRO A 179 -7.11 -2.93 11.71
CA PRO A 179 -6.15 -2.53 12.73
C PRO A 179 -4.80 -3.23 12.50
N GLY A 180 -3.70 -2.69 13.07
CA GLY A 180 -2.36 -3.20 12.77
C GLY A 180 -1.19 -2.47 13.44
N VAL A 181 -1.38 -1.23 13.92
CA VAL A 181 -0.29 -0.43 14.53
C VAL A 181 0.34 -1.10 15.75
N GLU A 182 -0.45 -1.75 16.60
CA GLU A 182 0.04 -2.44 17.81
C GLU A 182 0.81 -3.72 17.46
N THR A 183 0.38 -4.43 16.41
CA THR A 183 0.88 -5.77 16.08
C THR A 183 1.96 -5.79 15.03
N SER A 184 2.23 -4.66 14.35
CA SER A 184 3.14 -4.61 13.21
C SER A 184 4.58 -4.97 13.56
N LEU A 185 5.12 -4.44 14.66
CA LEU A 185 6.49 -4.74 15.08
C LEU A 185 6.63 -6.21 15.55
N PRO A 186 5.80 -6.72 16.48
CA PRO A 186 5.84 -8.14 16.84
C PRO A 186 5.73 -9.07 15.62
N LEU A 187 4.84 -8.77 14.67
CA LEU A 187 4.67 -9.55 13.45
C LEU A 187 5.92 -9.57 12.56
N MET A 188 6.55 -8.42 12.34
CA MET A 188 7.80 -8.35 11.56
C MET A 188 8.96 -9.03 12.28
N LEU A 189 9.00 -8.99 13.62
CA LEU A 189 9.98 -9.75 14.41
C LEU A 189 9.73 -11.26 14.36
N THR A 190 8.47 -11.71 14.29
CA THR A 190 8.13 -13.12 14.02
C THR A 190 8.64 -13.54 12.64
N HIS A 191 8.41 -12.74 11.59
CA HIS A 191 8.98 -13.01 10.26
C HIS A 191 10.51 -13.08 10.28
N ALA A 192 11.17 -12.23 11.09
CA ALA A 192 12.62 -12.29 11.25
C ALA A 192 13.07 -13.59 11.96
N MET A 193 12.38 -13.98 13.03
CA MET A 193 12.62 -15.24 13.76
C MET A 193 12.44 -16.46 12.86
N ASP A 194 11.47 -16.42 11.93
CA ASP A 194 11.20 -17.48 10.95
C ASP A 194 12.18 -17.44 9.75
N GLY A 195 13.19 -16.57 9.79
CA GLY A 195 14.23 -16.48 8.75
C GLY A 195 13.80 -15.78 7.47
N LYS A 196 12.63 -15.11 7.45
CA LYS A 196 12.20 -14.33 6.28
C LYS A 196 13.04 -13.08 6.10
N CYS A 197 13.53 -12.47 7.17
CA CYS A 197 14.40 -11.29 7.15
C CYS A 197 15.29 -11.23 8.41
N SER A 198 16.14 -10.23 8.54
CA SER A 198 16.89 -9.97 9.78
C SER A 198 16.20 -8.89 10.63
N VAL A 199 16.51 -8.82 11.92
CA VAL A 199 16.07 -7.69 12.77
C VAL A 199 16.58 -6.35 12.23
N SER A 200 17.80 -6.32 11.69
CA SER A 200 18.34 -5.12 11.03
C SER A 200 17.53 -4.69 9.81
N ASP A 201 16.97 -5.65 9.06
CA ASP A 201 16.04 -5.34 7.97
C ASP A 201 14.75 -4.72 8.51
N VAL A 202 14.19 -5.25 9.61
CA VAL A 202 13.00 -4.68 10.26
C VAL A 202 13.25 -3.23 10.68
N VAL A 203 14.38 -2.95 11.34
CA VAL A 203 14.77 -1.58 11.72
C VAL A 203 14.92 -0.69 10.47
N ARG A 204 15.56 -1.20 9.42
CA ARG A 204 15.71 -0.46 8.16
C ARG A 204 14.37 -0.11 7.54
N TRP A 205 13.43 -1.05 7.46
CA TRP A 205 12.15 -0.85 6.78
C TRP A 205 11.12 -0.07 7.60
N MET A 206 11.15 -0.16 8.93
CA MET A 206 10.15 0.46 9.81
C MET A 206 10.62 1.76 10.47
N CYS A 207 11.93 2.05 10.48
CA CYS A 207 12.49 3.26 11.08
C CYS A 207 13.22 4.14 10.05
N ALA A 208 14.32 3.63 9.47
CA ALA A 208 15.14 4.42 8.54
C ALA A 208 14.42 4.70 7.21
N GLY A 209 13.65 3.73 6.71
CA GLY A 209 12.87 3.82 5.47
C GLY A 209 11.86 4.97 5.51
N PRO A 210 10.90 5.00 6.47
CA PRO A 210 9.95 6.09 6.60
C PRO A 210 10.63 7.45 6.81
N ALA A 211 11.67 7.52 7.65
CA ALA A 211 12.42 8.76 7.86
C ALA A 211 13.03 9.29 6.55
N LYS A 212 13.61 8.41 5.72
CA LYS A 212 14.16 8.76 4.40
C LYS A 212 13.06 9.19 3.42
N VAL A 213 11.96 8.45 3.34
CA VAL A 213 10.84 8.74 2.42
C VAL A 213 10.30 10.15 2.69
N TYR A 214 10.05 10.48 3.95
CA TYR A 214 9.45 11.77 4.33
C TYR A 214 10.47 12.88 4.61
N GLY A 215 11.77 12.61 4.49
CA GLY A 215 12.83 13.59 4.76
C GLY A 215 12.84 14.06 6.21
N MET A 216 12.55 13.15 7.15
CA MET A 216 12.53 13.46 8.58
C MET A 216 13.96 13.65 9.09
N GLU A 217 14.24 14.81 9.67
CA GLU A 217 15.52 15.09 10.31
C GLU A 217 15.58 14.42 11.69
N ASN A 218 16.74 13.90 12.06
CA ASN A 218 17.02 13.37 13.40
C ASN A 218 16.11 12.21 13.87
N LYS A 219 15.53 11.45 12.93
CA LYS A 219 14.65 10.29 13.19
C LYS A 219 15.17 9.00 12.54
N GLY A 220 14.69 7.87 13.05
CA GLY A 220 14.86 6.56 12.41
C GLY A 220 16.26 5.93 12.56
N SER A 221 17.12 6.46 13.42
CA SER A 221 18.47 5.94 13.68
C SER A 221 18.95 6.30 15.09
N LEU A 222 19.81 5.45 15.66
CA LEU A 222 20.42 5.65 16.98
C LEU A 222 21.80 6.30 16.82
N ILE A 223 21.80 7.61 16.62
CA ILE A 223 23.01 8.42 16.39
C ILE A 223 22.99 9.58 17.39
N GLU A 224 24.16 9.95 17.93
CA GLU A 224 24.25 11.12 18.81
C GLU A 224 23.69 12.37 18.12
N GLY A 225 22.80 13.09 18.82
CA GLY A 225 22.06 14.24 18.28
C GLY A 225 20.71 13.91 17.64
N TYR A 226 20.37 12.63 17.43
CA TYR A 226 19.03 12.22 17.01
C TYR A 226 18.07 12.17 18.21
N ASP A 227 16.77 12.23 17.93
CA ASP A 227 15.74 12.14 18.96
C ASP A 227 15.75 10.75 19.64
N GLY A 228 15.56 10.73 20.95
CA GLY A 228 15.62 9.53 21.80
C GLY A 228 14.41 8.59 21.70
N ASP A 229 13.88 8.37 20.50
CA ASP A 229 12.73 7.51 20.25
C ASP A 229 13.15 6.02 20.22
N LEU A 230 12.88 5.29 21.30
CA LEU A 230 13.33 3.90 21.52
C LEU A 230 12.15 2.98 21.86
N THR A 231 12.25 1.69 21.51
CA THR A 231 11.28 0.62 21.84
C THR A 231 12.01 -0.67 22.20
#